data_AF-A0A9Q3DUC3-F1
#
_entry.id   AF-A0A9Q3DUC3-F1
#
_cell.length_a   1.000
_cell.length_b   1.000
_cell.length_c   1.000
_cell.angle_alpha   90.00
_cell.angle_beta   90.00
_cell.angle_gamma   90.00
#
_symmetry.space_group_name_H-M   'P 1'
#
loop_
_entity.id
_entity.type
_entity.pdbx_description
1 polymer ?
#
loop_
_entity_poly.entity_id
_entity_poly.type
_entity_poly.pdbx_seq_one_letter_code
_entity_poly.pdbx_strand_id
1 'polypeptide(L)'
;MISIEDGLIVKSATELWSKITIVLASQTITNRGQAWLNWEYLNLNVNIEEYIQECSKILFDIAGIGISLPSDIMTYSILEKINWDSSLYDHIIDSMVLSMSSNINPQQVLEKLSEFLIHKNTKRDCQKTTIIEENDRSALLNASN
;
A
#
# COMPACT_ATOMS: atom_id res chain seq x y z
N MET A 1 43.59 -22.89 10.78
CA MET A 1 42.40 -23.70 10.47
C MET A 1 41.27 -23.14 11.30
N ILE A 2 40.35 -22.40 10.68
CA ILE A 2 39.23 -21.78 11.38
C ILE A 2 38.06 -22.72 11.18
N SER A 3 37.72 -23.50 12.22
CA SER A 3 36.53 -24.35 12.22
C SER A 3 35.36 -23.54 12.76
N ILE A 4 34.30 -23.44 11.97
CA ILE A 4 32.99 -22.95 12.39
C ILE A 4 32.06 -24.18 12.38
N GLU A 5 31.21 -24.31 13.38
CA GLU A 5 30.34 -25.45 13.66
C GLU A 5 29.46 -25.80 12.45
N ASP A 6 29.86 -26.85 11.71
CA ASP A 6 29.06 -27.73 10.81
C ASP A 6 29.96 -28.52 9.81
N GLY A 7 31.21 -28.85 10.19
CA GLY A 7 32.06 -29.73 9.38
C GLY A 7 32.52 -29.13 8.02
N LEU A 8 32.38 -27.82 7.83
CA LEU A 8 32.78 -27.15 6.60
C LEU A 8 34.31 -26.98 6.53
N ILE A 9 35.02 -27.93 5.91
CA ILE A 9 36.46 -27.80 5.64
C ILE A 9 36.64 -26.78 4.51
N VAL A 10 37.03 -25.55 4.88
CA VAL A 10 37.36 -24.49 3.92
C VAL A 10 38.88 -24.46 3.71
N LYS A 11 39.32 -24.60 2.46
CA LYS A 11 40.74 -24.82 2.11
C LYS A 11 41.52 -23.51 1.91
N SER A 12 40.83 -22.39 1.72
CA SER A 12 41.46 -21.07 1.56
C SER A 12 40.55 -19.92 2.00
N ALA A 13 41.14 -18.76 2.29
CA ALA A 13 40.38 -17.54 2.56
C ALA A 13 39.48 -17.14 1.38
N THR A 14 39.91 -17.38 0.14
CA THR A 14 39.11 -17.12 -1.07
C THR A 14 37.86 -18.00 -1.15
N GLU A 15 37.95 -19.26 -0.74
CA GLU A 15 36.81 -20.17 -0.69
C GLU A 15 35.81 -19.75 0.41
N LEU A 16 36.31 -19.30 1.57
CA LEU A 16 35.45 -18.74 2.63
C LEU A 16 34.68 -17.52 2.14
N TRP A 17 35.39 -16.55 1.54
CA TRP A 17 34.79 -15.33 1.01
C TRP A 17 33.75 -15.64 -0.07
N SER A 18 34.05 -16.55 -1.00
CA SER A 18 33.09 -16.96 -2.03
C SER A 18 31.80 -17.54 -1.43
N LYS A 19 31.90 -18.40 -0.41
CA LYS A 19 30.73 -19.00 0.25
C LYS A 19 29.90 -17.95 1.00
N ILE A 20 30.55 -17.04 1.73
CA ILE A 20 29.87 -15.92 2.41
C ILE A 20 29.13 -15.06 1.39
N THR A 21 29.78 -14.71 0.27
CA THR A 21 29.14 -13.92 -0.80
C THR A 21 27.92 -14.63 -1.38
N ILE A 22 27.99 -15.95 -1.62
CA ILE A 22 26.86 -16.74 -2.13
C ILE A 22 25.68 -16.72 -1.15
N VAL A 23 25.93 -16.96 0.14
CA VAL A 23 24.88 -16.96 1.16
C VAL A 23 24.22 -15.58 1.28
N LEU A 24 25.02 -14.51 1.32
CA LEU A 24 24.51 -13.14 1.38
C LEU A 24 23.75 -12.74 0.12
N ALA A 25 24.23 -13.14 -1.06
CA ALA A 25 23.52 -12.91 -2.32
C ALA A 25 22.20 -13.67 -2.38
N SER A 26 22.18 -14.93 -1.93
CA SER A 26 20.96 -15.75 -1.84
C SER A 26 19.94 -15.15 -0.88
N GLN A 27 20.38 -14.68 0.30
CA GLN A 27 19.51 -14.01 1.25
C GLN A 27 18.93 -12.72 0.66
N THR A 28 19.75 -11.94 -0.05
CA THR A 28 19.31 -10.73 -0.75
C THR A 28 18.26 -11.04 -1.82
N ILE A 29 18.48 -12.08 -2.64
CA ILE A 29 17.53 -12.50 -3.68
C ILE A 29 16.22 -12.98 -3.04
N THR A 30 16.30 -13.76 -1.96
CA THR A 30 15.13 -14.28 -1.24
C THR A 30 14.32 -13.14 -0.63
N ASN A 31 14.97 -12.18 0.02
CA ASN A 31 14.32 -11.02 0.62
C ASN A 31 13.62 -10.16 -0.45
N ARG A 32 14.28 -9.95 -1.60
CA ARG A 32 13.71 -9.23 -2.76
C ARG A 32 12.50 -9.97 -3.33
N GLY A 33 12.60 -11.29 -3.50
CA GLY A 33 11.50 -12.13 -3.95
C GLY A 33 10.30 -12.06 -3.00
N GLN A 34 10.52 -12.15 -1.69
CA GLN A 34 9.46 -12.11 -0.70
C GLN A 34 8.74 -10.75 -0.68
N ALA A 35 9.48 -9.64 -0.73
CA ALA A 35 8.88 -8.31 -0.78
C ALA A 35 8.06 -8.11 -2.06
N TRP A 36 8.54 -8.61 -3.20
CA TRP A 36 7.77 -8.59 -4.44
C TRP A 36 6.49 -9.44 -4.33
N LEU A 37 6.57 -10.63 -3.76
CA LEU A 37 5.38 -11.45 -3.53
C LEU A 37 4.37 -10.78 -2.59
N ASN A 38 4.83 -10.11 -1.53
CA ASN A 38 3.96 -9.34 -0.65
C ASN A 38 3.22 -8.24 -1.42
N TRP A 39 3.89 -7.58 -2.38
CA TRP A 39 3.25 -6.64 -3.28
C TRP A 39 2.21 -7.31 -4.18
N GLU A 40 2.56 -8.41 -4.84
CA GLU A 40 1.64 -9.14 -5.72
C GLU A 40 0.37 -9.58 -5.00
N TYR A 41 0.48 -10.09 -3.77
CA TYR A 41 -0.67 -10.55 -2.99
C TYR A 41 -1.52 -9.44 -2.37
N LEU A 42 -1.00 -8.21 -2.29
CA LEU A 42 -1.78 -7.08 -1.80
C LEU A 42 -2.90 -6.74 -2.79
N ASN A 43 -4.14 -6.77 -2.32
CA ASN A 43 -5.32 -6.37 -3.09
C ASN A 43 -6.23 -5.51 -2.21
N LEU A 44 -6.98 -4.61 -2.84
CA LEU A 44 -7.99 -3.83 -2.15
C LEU A 44 -9.22 -4.71 -1.88
N ASN A 45 -9.31 -5.27 -0.68
CA ASN A 45 -10.41 -6.17 -0.30
C ASN A 45 -11.61 -5.39 0.27
N VAL A 46 -11.45 -4.75 1.44
CA VAL A 46 -12.58 -4.15 2.18
C VAL A 46 -12.22 -2.82 2.84
N ASN A 47 -11.02 -2.70 3.41
CA ASN A 47 -10.60 -1.48 4.12
C ASN A 47 -9.57 -0.69 3.28
N ILE A 48 -10.01 0.46 2.76
CA ILE A 48 -9.16 1.38 1.98
C ILE A 48 -8.03 1.95 2.85
N GLU A 49 -8.27 2.17 4.15
CA GLU A 49 -7.27 2.76 5.05
C GLU A 49 -6.12 1.78 5.32
N GLU A 50 -6.45 0.52 5.64
CA GLU A 50 -5.48 -0.56 5.78
C GLU A 50 -4.72 -0.79 4.46
N TYR A 51 -5.42 -0.74 3.33
CA TYR A 51 -4.79 -0.87 2.02
C TYR A 51 -3.76 0.24 1.75
N ILE A 52 -4.09 1.52 2.02
CA ILE A 52 -3.15 2.64 1.85
C ILE A 52 -1.91 2.45 2.74
N GLN A 53 -2.11 2.04 4.00
CA GLN A 53 -1.02 1.83 4.95
C GLN A 53 -0.09 0.69 4.50
N GLU A 54 -0.65 -0.46 4.12
CA GLU A 54 0.13 -1.60 3.64
C GLU A 54 0.81 -1.31 2.29
N CYS A 55 0.14 -0.62 1.36
CA CYS A 55 0.78 -0.13 0.12
C CYS A 55 2.00 0.72 0.43
N SER A 56 1.87 1.73 1.32
CA SER A 56 2.96 2.64 1.66
C SER A 56 4.15 1.90 2.28
N LYS A 57 3.87 0.94 3.17
CA LYS A 57 4.88 0.11 3.82
C LYS A 57 5.61 -0.79 2.81
N ILE A 58 4.88 -1.50 1.95
CA ILE A 58 5.49 -2.39 0.96
C ILE A 58 6.29 -1.59 -0.08
N LEU A 59 5.81 -0.41 -0.50
CA LEU A 59 6.57 0.51 -1.37
C LEU A 59 7.90 0.91 -0.73
N PHE A 60 7.89 1.24 0.56
CA PHE A 60 9.10 1.57 1.32
C PHE A 60 10.05 0.37 1.41
N ASP A 61 9.53 -0.83 1.70
CA ASP A 61 10.32 -2.06 1.79
C ASP A 61 10.97 -2.43 0.44
N ILE A 62 10.23 -2.32 -0.66
CA ILE A 62 10.70 -2.54 -2.04
C ILE A 62 11.83 -1.58 -2.41
N ALA A 63 11.70 -0.31 -2.06
CA ALA A 63 12.75 0.68 -2.26
C ALA A 63 13.99 0.36 -1.39
N GLY A 64 13.79 -0.01 -0.13
CA GLY A 64 14.84 -0.32 0.84
C GLY A 64 15.71 -1.52 0.47
N ILE A 65 15.14 -2.52 -0.23
CA ILE A 65 15.86 -3.72 -0.71
C ILE A 65 16.40 -3.57 -2.15
N GLY A 66 16.29 -2.38 -2.74
CA GLY A 66 16.87 -2.07 -4.05
C GLY A 66 16.10 -2.63 -5.25
N ILE A 67 14.79 -2.85 -5.13
CA ILE A 67 13.93 -3.04 -6.30
C ILE A 67 13.52 -1.66 -6.80
N SER A 68 14.16 -1.18 -7.87
CA SER A 68 13.79 0.08 -8.51
C SER A 68 12.84 -0.20 -9.69
N LEU A 69 11.60 0.25 -9.57
CA LEU A 69 10.67 0.31 -10.69
C LEU A 69 10.46 1.77 -11.11
N PRO A 70 10.19 2.02 -12.40
CA PRO A 70 9.71 3.32 -12.83
C PRO A 70 8.45 3.74 -12.06
N SER A 71 8.37 5.02 -11.69
CA SER A 71 7.28 5.56 -10.88
C SER A 71 5.92 5.35 -11.52
N ASP A 72 5.82 5.52 -12.85
CA ASP A 72 4.63 5.28 -13.65
C ASP A 72 4.18 3.82 -13.62
N ILE A 73 5.10 2.87 -13.74
CA ILE A 73 4.80 1.44 -13.64
C ILE A 73 4.20 1.11 -12.26
N MET A 74 4.78 1.67 -11.20
CA MET A 74 4.28 1.43 -9.84
C MET A 74 2.91 2.10 -9.61
N THR A 75 2.71 3.29 -10.19
CA THR A 75 1.39 3.96 -10.23
C THR A 75 0.34 3.07 -10.89
N TYR A 76 0.61 2.54 -12.09
CA TYR A 76 -0.33 1.68 -12.80
C TYR A 76 -0.61 0.38 -12.04
N SER A 77 0.39 -0.19 -11.36
CA SER A 77 0.21 -1.38 -10.53
C SER A 77 -0.71 -1.13 -9.34
N ILE A 78 -0.66 0.06 -8.71
CA ILE A 78 -1.61 0.44 -7.65
C ILE A 78 -3.03 0.55 -8.21
N LEU A 79 -3.18 1.21 -9.36
CA LEU A 79 -4.49 1.39 -10.02
C LEU A 79 -5.11 0.04 -10.42
N GLU A 80 -4.31 -0.89 -10.93
CA GLU A 80 -4.74 -2.26 -11.24
C GLU A 80 -5.33 -2.96 -10.02
N LYS A 81 -4.67 -2.86 -8.86
CA LYS A 81 -5.10 -3.46 -7.59
C LYS A 81 -6.39 -2.86 -7.02
N ILE A 82 -6.79 -1.68 -7.49
CA ILE A 82 -8.03 -0.98 -7.12
C ILE A 82 -9.19 -1.30 -8.07
N ASN A 83 -8.90 -1.78 -9.29
CA ASN A 83 -9.88 -2.02 -10.36
C ASN A 83 -11.00 -3.02 -10.00
N TRP A 84 -10.93 -3.68 -8.85
CA TRP A 84 -12.04 -4.48 -8.32
C TRP A 84 -13.24 -3.64 -7.87
N ASP A 85 -13.05 -2.36 -7.54
CA ASP A 85 -14.12 -1.39 -7.29
C ASP A 85 -14.12 -0.34 -8.41
N SER A 86 -14.95 -0.58 -9.45
CA SER A 86 -15.04 0.30 -10.62
C SER A 86 -15.41 1.74 -10.26
N SER A 87 -16.21 1.94 -9.21
CA SER A 87 -16.63 3.28 -8.79
C SER A 87 -15.48 4.08 -8.16
N LEU A 88 -14.62 3.38 -7.41
CA LEU A 88 -13.42 3.96 -6.80
C LEU A 88 -12.35 4.23 -7.86
N TYR A 89 -12.15 3.29 -8.78
CA TYR A 89 -11.24 3.44 -9.91
C TYR A 89 -11.60 4.67 -10.75
N ASP A 90 -12.85 4.80 -11.18
CA ASP A 90 -13.32 5.92 -12.00
C ASP A 90 -13.12 7.26 -11.27
N HIS A 91 -13.44 7.33 -9.97
CA HIS A 91 -13.26 8.56 -9.20
C HIS A 91 -11.79 9.00 -9.12
N ILE A 92 -10.88 8.04 -8.93
CA ILE A 92 -9.45 8.31 -8.84
C ILE A 92 -8.92 8.74 -10.20
N ILE A 93 -9.26 8.02 -11.27
CA ILE A 93 -8.85 8.36 -12.63
C ILE A 93 -9.40 9.74 -13.03
N ASP A 94 -10.66 10.03 -12.78
CA ASP A 94 -11.26 11.34 -13.05
C ASP A 94 -10.52 12.44 -12.30
N SER A 95 -10.24 12.24 -11.01
CA SER A 95 -9.47 13.20 -10.21
C SER A 95 -8.06 13.43 -10.74
N MET A 96 -7.42 12.40 -11.28
CA MET A 96 -6.06 12.47 -11.85
C MET A 96 -6.06 13.10 -13.24
N VAL A 97 -7.00 12.73 -14.11
CA VAL A 97 -7.17 13.32 -15.45
C VAL A 97 -7.46 14.81 -15.33
N LEU A 98 -8.29 15.20 -14.36
CA LEU A 98 -8.56 16.61 -14.05
C LEU A 98 -7.34 17.34 -13.46
N SER A 99 -6.41 16.63 -12.82
CA SER A 99 -5.20 17.22 -12.23
C SER A 99 -4.11 17.57 -13.26
N MET A 100 -4.25 17.17 -14.53
CA MET A 100 -3.40 17.56 -15.68
C MET A 100 -1.87 17.46 -15.48
N SER A 101 -1.40 16.68 -14.50
CA SER A 101 0.03 16.49 -14.26
C SER A 101 0.50 15.19 -14.93
N SER A 102 1.37 15.33 -15.93
CA SER A 102 1.96 14.23 -16.71
C SER A 102 2.90 13.31 -15.92
N ASN A 103 3.06 13.54 -14.61
CA ASN A 103 4.00 12.84 -13.74
C ASN A 103 3.28 12.19 -12.55
N ILE A 104 2.34 11.30 -12.86
CA ILE A 104 1.57 10.57 -11.83
C ILE A 104 2.53 9.63 -11.08
N ASN A 105 2.61 9.81 -9.77
CA ASN A 105 3.43 8.97 -8.90
C ASN A 105 2.57 8.14 -7.93
N PRO A 106 3.12 7.04 -7.37
CA PRO A 106 2.42 6.16 -6.44
C PRO A 106 1.79 6.91 -5.26
N GLN A 107 2.49 7.90 -4.72
CA GLN A 107 2.06 8.65 -3.55
C GLN A 107 0.80 9.46 -3.85
N GLN A 108 0.71 10.08 -5.02
CA GLN A 108 -0.47 10.84 -5.45
C GLN A 108 -1.72 9.95 -5.54
N VAL A 109 -1.58 8.70 -5.96
CA VAL A 109 -2.69 7.74 -5.98
C VAL A 109 -3.18 7.46 -4.56
N LEU A 110 -2.26 7.25 -3.62
CA LEU A 110 -2.58 6.99 -2.22
C LEU A 110 -3.19 8.22 -1.52
N GLU A 111 -2.72 9.41 -1.85
CA GLU A 111 -3.30 10.68 -1.36
C GLU A 111 -4.74 10.84 -1.85
N LYS A 112 -5.02 10.55 -3.12
CA LYS A 112 -6.39 10.61 -3.66
C LYS A 112 -7.31 9.57 -3.05
N LEU A 113 -6.81 8.37 -2.76
CA LEU A 113 -7.56 7.37 -1.99
C LEU A 113 -7.90 7.88 -0.59
N SER A 114 -6.96 8.54 0.08
CA SER A 114 -7.17 9.14 1.40
C SER A 114 -8.21 10.27 1.35
N GLU A 115 -8.12 11.17 0.37
CA GLU A 115 -9.09 12.24 0.14
C GLU A 115 -10.52 11.70 -0.06
N PHE A 116 -10.67 10.61 -0.84
CA PHE A 116 -11.94 9.93 -1.04
C PHE A 116 -12.49 9.36 0.28
N LEU A 117 -11.62 8.74 1.09
CA LEU A 117 -11.97 8.19 2.40
C LEU A 117 -12.49 9.27 3.35
N ILE A 118 -11.78 10.41 3.41
CA ILE A 118 -12.19 11.57 4.21
C ILE A 118 -13.55 12.09 3.73
N HIS A 119 -13.75 12.28 2.43
CA HIS A 119 -15.04 12.72 1.89
C HIS A 119 -16.18 11.75 2.22
N LYS A 120 -15.94 10.44 2.13
CA LYS A 120 -16.93 9.40 2.46
C LYS A 120 -17.29 9.43 3.95
N ASN A 121 -16.31 9.61 4.83
CA ASN A 121 -16.51 9.68 6.27
C ASN A 121 -17.25 10.96 6.67
N THR A 122 -16.83 12.12 6.15
CA THR A 122 -17.51 13.41 6.41
C THR A 122 -18.97 13.37 5.97
N LYS A 123 -19.28 12.81 4.80
CA LYS A 123 -20.69 12.64 4.35
C LYS A 123 -21.50 11.77 5.31
N ARG A 124 -20.91 10.69 5.83
CA ARG A 124 -21.59 9.81 6.79
C ARG A 124 -21.86 10.50 8.12
N ASP A 125 -20.93 11.33 8.59
CA ASP A 125 -21.07 12.05 9.85
C ASP A 125 -22.07 13.20 9.73
N CYS A 126 -22.09 13.92 8.61
CA CYS A 126 -23.13 14.90 8.31
C CYS A 126 -24.54 14.25 8.31
N GLN A 127 -24.70 13.08 7.69
CA GLN A 127 -25.98 12.37 7.64
C GLN A 127 -26.45 11.90 9.03
N LYS A 128 -25.54 11.40 9.87
CA LYS A 128 -25.88 11.01 11.24
C LYS A 128 -26.37 12.20 12.07
N THR A 129 -25.72 13.35 11.94
CA THR A 129 -26.11 14.57 12.67
C THR A 129 -27.48 15.07 12.23
N THR A 130 -27.78 15.07 10.92
CA THR A 130 -29.11 15.45 10.42
C THR A 130 -30.22 14.54 10.94
N ILE A 131 -29.99 13.24 11.03
CA ILE A 131 -30.99 12.28 11.55
C ILE A 131 -31.25 12.51 13.05
N ILE A 132 -30.21 12.85 13.83
CA ILE A 132 -30.36 13.16 15.25
C ILE A 132 -31.15 14.46 15.43
N GLU A 133 -30.82 15.51 14.66
CA GLU A 133 -31.54 16.79 14.70
C GLU A 133 -33.01 16.68 14.28
N GLU A 134 -33.32 15.85 13.28
CA GLU A 134 -34.70 15.59 12.84
C GLU A 134 -35.50 14.78 13.88
N ASN A 135 -34.88 13.79 14.51
CA ASN A 135 -35.51 13.03 15.59
C ASN A 135 -35.76 13.88 16.84
N ASP A 136 -34.82 14.73 17.23
CA ASP A 136 -34.97 15.63 18.39
C ASP A 136 -36.05 16.68 18.13
N ARG A 137 -36.13 17.25 16.92
CA ARG A 137 -37.22 18.15 16.52
C ARG A 137 -38.59 17.46 16.56
N SER A 138 -38.65 16.22 16.10
CA SER A 138 -39.89 15.43 16.09
C SER A 138 -40.34 15.06 17.51
N ALA A 139 -39.40 14.78 18.42
CA ALA A 139 -39.69 14.50 19.82
C ALA A 139 -40.22 15.73 20.58
N LEU A 140 -39.68 16.92 20.31
CA LEU A 140 -40.14 18.18 20.92
C LEU A 140 -41.54 18.60 20.44
N LEU A 141 -41.86 18.38 19.16
CA LEU A 141 -43.19 18.62 18.59
C LEU A 141 -44.25 17.68 19.18
N ASN A 142 -43.89 16.42 19.43
CA ASN A 142 -44.81 15.44 20.02
C ASN A 142 -45.01 15.61 21.53
N ALA A 143 -44.05 16.20 22.25
CA ALA A 143 -44.18 16.52 23.68
C ALA A 143 -44.95 17.82 23.97
N SER A 144 -45.25 18.61 22.93
CA SER A 144 -45.95 19.90 23.03
C SER A 144 -47.45 19.82 22.69
N ASN A 145 -47.97 18.63 22.38
CA ASN A 145 -49.39 18.31 22.16
C ASN A 145 -49.93 17.43 23.28
#